data_AF-A0AB73BX29-F1
#
_entry.id   AF-A0AB73BX29-F1
#
_cell.length_a   1.000
_cell.length_b   1.000
_cell.length_c   1.000
_cell.angle_alpha   90.00
_cell.angle_beta   90.00
_cell.angle_gamma   90.00
#
_symmetry.space_group_name_H-M   'P 1'
#
loop_
_entity.id
_entity.type
_entity.pdbx_description
1 polymer ?
#
loop_
_entity_poly.entity_id
_entity_poly.type
_entity_poly.pdbx_seq_one_letter_code
_entity_poly.pdbx_strand_id
1 'polypeptide(L)'
;MQYLNFEDYLESMMSCEQVRILRICLRTGAPIHVIGCQGSGKSCLVDGLRKLGFRNITEPYSRELLQPDTIPMEKEGLVVLLLKDSKAYFPIDEYPSEVFQRFREDIVDWVYGLENDDLRM
;
A
#
# COMPACT_ATOMS: atom_id res chain seq x y z
N MET A 1 -10.65 -8.52 -13.64
CA MET A 1 -9.18 -8.60 -13.81
C MET A 1 -8.67 -9.49 -12.69
N GLN A 2 -7.92 -10.54 -13.00
CA GLN A 2 -7.12 -11.25 -12.01
C GLN A 2 -5.74 -10.59 -12.02
N TYR A 3 -5.31 -10.04 -10.89
CA TYR A 3 -3.95 -9.54 -10.71
C TYR A 3 -3.00 -10.74 -10.68
N LEU A 4 -1.90 -10.68 -11.43
CA LEU A 4 -0.95 -11.79 -11.55
C LEU A 4 -0.01 -11.86 -10.34
N ASN A 5 0.26 -10.73 -9.69
CA ASN A 5 1.06 -10.60 -8.46
C ASN A 5 0.67 -9.32 -7.68
N PHE A 6 1.28 -9.12 -6.53
CA PHE A 6 1.04 -7.99 -5.62
C PHE A 6 1.50 -6.66 -6.20
N GLU A 7 2.58 -6.63 -6.98
CA GLU A 7 3.08 -5.42 -7.63
C GLU A 7 2.08 -4.90 -8.67
N ASP A 8 1.53 -5.77 -9.52
CA ASP A 8 0.47 -5.42 -10.48
C ASP A 8 -0.79 -4.89 -9.78
N TYR A 9 -1.13 -5.47 -8.62
CA TYR A 9 -2.22 -4.98 -7.78
C TYR A 9 -1.94 -3.54 -7.31
N LEU A 10 -0.74 -3.26 -6.80
CA LEU A 10 -0.34 -1.93 -6.37
C LEU A 10 -0.31 -0.93 -7.53
N GLU A 11 0.26 -1.28 -8.68
CA GLU A 11 0.33 -0.42 -9.87
C GLU A 11 -1.05 -0.05 -10.43
N SER A 12 -2.06 -0.88 -10.17
CA SER A 12 -3.46 -0.54 -10.49
C SER A 12 -4.04 0.58 -9.61
N MET A 13 -3.45 0.80 -8.43
CA MET A 13 -3.94 1.77 -7.43
C MET A 13 -3.06 3.00 -7.29
N MET A 14 -1.78 2.94 -7.62
CA MET A 14 -0.84 4.07 -7.47
C MET A 14 0.07 4.21 -8.70
N SER A 15 1.04 5.14 -8.68
CA SER A 15 2.05 5.22 -9.75
C SER A 15 3.22 4.28 -9.45
N CYS A 16 3.97 3.88 -10.48
CA CYS A 16 5.16 3.03 -10.31
C CYS A 16 6.16 3.64 -9.30
N GLU A 17 6.30 4.97 -9.27
CA GLU A 17 7.12 5.66 -8.27
C GLU A 17 6.59 5.46 -6.85
N GLN A 18 5.28 5.55 -6.63
CA GLN A 18 4.68 5.31 -5.32
C GLN A 18 4.81 3.84 -4.90
N VAL A 19 4.70 2.89 -5.84
CA VAL A 19 4.95 1.46 -5.60
C VAL A 19 6.39 1.23 -5.13
N ARG A 20 7.37 1.84 -5.82
CA ARG A 20 8.79 1.78 -5.43
C ARG A 20 9.04 2.39 -4.06
N ILE A 21 8.46 3.56 -3.79
CA ILE A 21 8.56 4.23 -2.48
C ILE A 21 7.96 3.35 -1.38
N LEU A 22 6.79 2.75 -1.61
CA LEU A 22 6.15 1.81 -0.69
C LEU A 22 7.09 0.65 -0.38
N ARG A 23 7.71 0.03 -1.40
CA ARG A 23 8.68 -1.06 -1.23
C ARG A 23 9.83 -0.66 -0.30
N ILE A 24 10.44 0.49 -0.56
CA ILE A 24 11.56 1.02 0.24
C ILE A 24 11.10 1.26 1.69
N CYS A 25 9.94 1.87 1.89
CA CYS A 25 9.42 2.16 3.22
C CYS A 25 9.10 0.89 4.01
N LEU A 26 8.50 -0.13 3.37
CA LEU A 26 8.23 -1.42 4.00
C LEU A 26 9.52 -2.15 4.39
N ARG A 27 10.56 -2.08 3.54
CA ARG A 27 11.88 -2.68 3.81
C ARG A 27 12.63 -1.97 4.95
N THR A 28 12.54 -0.65 5.01
CA THR A 28 13.27 0.18 5.99
C THR A 28 12.50 0.43 7.28
N GLY A 29 11.20 0.12 7.30
CA GLY A 29 10.32 0.43 8.42
C GLY A 29 9.96 1.92 8.51
N ALA A 30 10.14 2.70 7.44
CA ALA A 30 9.77 4.11 7.43
C ALA A 30 8.26 4.29 7.64
N PRO A 31 7.81 5.35 8.33
CA PRO A 31 6.39 5.61 8.55
C PRO A 31 5.69 6.03 7.25
N ILE A 32 4.54 5.39 6.99
CA ILE A 32 3.71 5.59 5.79
C ILE A 32 2.31 6.03 6.19
N HIS A 33 1.79 7.03 5.50
CA HIS A 33 0.40 7.45 5.56
C HIS A 33 -0.26 7.29 4.19
N VAL A 34 -1.29 6.45 4.12
CA VAL A 34 -2.03 6.14 2.90
C VAL A 34 -3.28 6.99 2.84
N ILE A 35 -3.40 7.78 1.77
CA ILE A 35 -4.55 8.65 1.51
C ILE A 35 -5.24 8.25 0.21
N GLY A 36 -6.55 8.48 0.14
CA GLY A 36 -7.36 8.22 -1.05
C GLY A 36 -8.85 8.39 -0.79
N CYS A 37 -9.64 8.53 -1.85
CA CYS A 37 -11.09 8.71 -1.78
C CYS A 37 -11.80 7.52 -1.13
N GLN A 38 -13.08 7.71 -0.78
CA GLN A 38 -13.92 6.60 -0.33
C GLN A 38 -14.01 5.52 -1.42
N GLY A 39 -13.77 4.27 -1.04
CA GLY A 39 -13.81 3.14 -1.97
C GLY A 39 -12.50 2.88 -2.74
N SER A 40 -11.42 3.65 -2.50
CA SER A 40 -10.13 3.45 -3.17
C SER A 40 -9.37 2.17 -2.78
N GLY A 41 -9.86 1.43 -1.79
CA GLY A 41 -9.18 0.25 -1.25
C GLY A 41 -8.13 0.54 -0.16
N LYS A 42 -7.92 1.80 0.24
CA LYS A 42 -6.90 2.18 1.26
C LYS A 42 -6.96 1.37 2.56
N SER A 43 -8.14 1.19 3.15
CA SER A 43 -8.30 0.45 4.41
C SER A 43 -7.91 -1.02 4.26
N CYS A 44 -8.25 -1.60 3.11
CA CYS A 44 -7.89 -2.97 2.79
C CYS A 44 -6.36 -3.13 2.67
N LEU A 45 -5.70 -2.21 1.95
CA LEU A 45 -4.24 -2.20 1.83
C LEU A 45 -3.54 -2.06 3.20
N VAL A 46 -3.97 -1.09 4.01
CA VAL A 46 -3.40 -0.85 5.34
C VAL A 46 -3.60 -2.05 6.27
N ASP A 47 -4.81 -2.62 6.33
CA ASP A 47 -5.10 -3.77 7.17
C ASP A 47 -4.37 -5.04 6.71
N GLY A 48 -4.29 -5.25 5.39
CA GLY A 48 -3.54 -6.35 4.78
C GLY A 48 -2.07 -6.33 5.17
N LEU A 49 -1.41 -5.17 4.97
CA LEU A 49 0.00 -4.99 5.32
C LEU A 49 0.25 -5.09 6.84
N ARG A 50 -0.65 -4.56 7.67
CA ARG A 50 -0.55 -4.69 9.14
C ARG A 50 -0.63 -6.14 9.61
N LYS A 51 -1.53 -6.95 9.03
CA LYS A 51 -1.65 -8.38 9.34
C LYS A 51 -0.41 -9.17 8.95
N LEU A 52 0.38 -8.67 7.99
CA LEU A 52 1.68 -9.23 7.60
C LEU A 52 2.85 -8.74 8.48
N GLY A 53 2.60 -7.81 9.41
CA GLY A 53 3.60 -7.33 10.37
C GLY A 53 4.16 -5.94 10.08
N PHE A 54 3.74 -5.28 9.01
CA PHE A 54 4.16 -3.90 8.71
C PHE A 54 3.38 -2.92 9.60
N ARG A 55 3.97 -2.52 10.73
CA ARG A 55 3.28 -1.72 11.77
C ARG A 55 3.25 -0.22 11.50
N ASN A 56 4.19 0.28 10.71
CA ASN A 56 4.39 1.71 10.47
C ASN A 56 3.57 2.25 9.28
N ILE A 57 2.42 1.63 8.98
CA ILE A 57 1.49 2.07 7.95
C ILE A 57 0.17 2.50 8.57
N THR A 58 -0.36 3.63 8.13
CA THR A 58 -1.56 4.27 8.68
C THR A 58 -2.44 4.85 7.56
N GLU A 59 -3.71 5.10 7.85
CA GLU A 59 -4.62 5.86 7.00
C GLU A 59 -5.44 6.82 7.88
N PRO A 60 -5.99 7.91 7.34
CA PRO A 60 -6.84 8.82 8.10
C PRO A 60 -8.17 8.13 8.47
N TYR A 61 -8.61 8.33 9.71
CA TYR A 61 -9.86 7.76 10.24
C TYR A 61 -11.14 8.42 9.69
N SER A 62 -11.02 9.52 8.93
CA SER A 62 -12.14 10.33 8.49
C SER A 62 -12.63 9.93 7.08
N ARG A 63 -13.96 9.76 6.94
CA ARG A 63 -14.67 9.61 5.66
C ARG A 63 -14.79 10.93 4.88
N GLU A 64 -14.41 12.04 5.49
CA GLU A 64 -14.48 13.34 4.85
C GLU A 64 -13.30 13.49 3.90
N LEU A 65 -13.59 13.97 2.69
CA LEU A 65 -12.65 14.32 1.62
C LEU A 65 -11.33 14.81 2.21
N LEU A 66 -10.20 14.35 1.64
CA LEU A 66 -8.85 14.78 2.00
C LEU A 66 -8.78 16.30 2.13
N GLN A 67 -8.95 16.81 3.35
CA GLN A 67 -8.67 18.20 3.64
C GLN A 67 -7.14 18.28 3.78
N PRO A 68 -6.47 19.23 3.10
CA PRO A 68 -5.01 19.37 3.14
C PRO A 68 -4.42 19.34 4.57
N ASP A 69 -5.23 19.79 5.52
CA ASP A 69 -5.00 19.96 6.95
C ASP A 69 -4.96 18.63 7.73
N THR A 70 -5.39 17.52 7.11
CA THR A 70 -5.42 16.17 7.73
C THR A 70 -4.17 15.34 7.46
N ILE A 71 -3.26 15.84 6.62
CA ILE A 71 -1.94 15.23 6.44
C ILE A 71 -1.16 15.47 7.73
N PRO A 72 -0.69 14.42 8.44
CA PRO A 72 0.08 14.61 9.66
C PRO A 72 1.45 15.22 9.32
N MET A 73 1.51 16.55 9.23
CA MET A 73 2.72 17.32 8.93
C MET A 73 3.78 17.24 10.06
N GLU A 74 3.41 16.69 11.21
CA GLU A 74 4.22 16.69 12.43
C GLU A 74 5.20 15.51 12.56
N LYS A 75 5.19 14.56 11.61
CA LYS A 75 6.10 13.40 11.65
C LYS A 75 7.24 13.55 10.66
N GLU A 76 8.43 13.90 11.16
CA GLU A 76 9.66 13.82 10.37
C GLU A 76 9.82 12.41 9.76
N GLY A 77 10.18 12.35 8.48
CA GLY A 77 10.35 11.10 7.75
C GLY A 77 9.05 10.39 7.34
N LEU A 78 7.88 11.01 7.53
CA LEU A 78 6.60 10.47 7.05
C LEU A 78 6.51 10.50 5.52
N VAL A 79 6.20 9.34 4.94
CA VAL A 79 5.89 9.21 3.52
C VAL A 79 4.38 9.16 3.32
N VAL A 80 3.88 10.01 2.43
CA VAL A 80 2.45 10.06 2.07
C VAL A 80 2.25 9.41 0.71
N LEU A 81 1.39 8.39 0.64
CA LEU A 81 1.04 7.70 -0.60
C LEU A 81 -0.42 7.98 -0.97
N LEU A 82 -0.66 8.38 -2.22
CA LEU A 82 -1.98 8.72 -2.73
C LEU A 82 -2.48 7.63 -3.67
N LEU A 83 -3.50 6.90 -3.21
CA LEU A 83 -4.23 5.95 -4.04
C LEU A 83 -5.14 6.71 -4.99
N LYS A 84 -5.05 6.33 -6.26
CA LYS A 84 -6.01 6.71 -7.30
C LYS A 84 -7.40 6.18 -6.93
N ASP A 85 -8.43 6.75 -7.55
CA ASP A 85 -9.79 6.17 -7.52
C ASP A 85 -9.78 4.80 -8.20
N SER A 86 -9.40 3.79 -7.42
CA SER A 86 -9.35 2.44 -7.89
C SER A 86 -10.70 1.79 -7.61
N LYS A 87 -11.43 1.45 -8.68
CA LYS A 87 -12.55 0.51 -8.63
C LYS A 87 -12.06 -0.95 -8.48
N ALA A 88 -10.80 -1.18 -8.07
CA ALA A 88 -10.26 -2.51 -7.82
C ALA A 88 -11.03 -3.17 -6.68
N TYR A 89 -12.10 -3.85 -7.07
CA TYR A 89 -12.90 -4.71 -6.24
C TYR A 89 -12.05 -5.94 -5.90
N PHE A 90 -11.82 -6.14 -4.60
CA PHE A 90 -11.76 -7.51 -4.11
C PHE A 90 -13.08 -8.18 -4.49
N PRO A 91 -13.10 -9.49 -4.82
CA PRO A 91 -14.35 -10.22 -4.93
C PRO A 91 -15.19 -9.90 -3.69
N ILE A 92 -16.45 -9.49 -3.89
CA ILE A 92 -17.34 -9.02 -2.81
C ILE A 92 -17.45 -10.04 -1.66
N ASP A 93 -17.15 -11.30 -1.97
CA ASP A 93 -17.26 -12.44 -1.09
C ASP A 93 -15.95 -12.81 -0.37
N GLU A 94 -14.82 -12.16 -0.67
CA GLU A 94 -13.53 -12.43 -0.03
C GLU A 94 -13.16 -11.31 0.95
N TYR A 95 -12.91 -11.69 2.20
CA TYR A 95 -12.40 -10.73 3.18
C TYR A 95 -11.01 -10.26 2.73
N PRO A 96 -10.72 -8.94 2.74
CA PRO A 96 -9.38 -8.36 2.58
C PRO A 96 -8.22 -9.21 3.12
N SER A 97 -8.35 -9.72 4.33
CA SER A 97 -7.30 -10.54 4.97
C SER A 97 -6.98 -11.83 4.25
N GLU A 98 -7.96 -12.49 3.63
CA GLU A 98 -7.75 -13.77 2.97
C GLU A 98 -6.99 -13.57 1.66
N VAL A 99 -7.26 -12.46 0.97
CA VAL A 99 -6.55 -12.07 -0.24
C VAL A 99 -5.09 -11.73 0.06
N PHE A 100 -4.84 -10.92 1.11
CA PHE A 100 -3.47 -10.60 1.53
C PHE A 100 -2.71 -11.79 2.11
N GLN A 101 -3.39 -12.81 2.65
CA GLN A 101 -2.74 -14.06 3.04
C GLN A 101 -2.27 -14.87 1.83
N ARG A 102 -3.03 -14.89 0.71
CA ARG A 102 -2.61 -15.55 -0.53
C ARG A 102 -1.39 -14.86 -1.16
N PHE A 103 -1.31 -13.54 -1.04
CA PHE A 103 -0.15 -12.77 -1.47
C PHE A 103 1.01 -12.79 -0.47
N ARG A 104 0.96 -13.52 0.64
CA ARG A 104 1.98 -13.39 1.70
C ARG A 104 3.40 -13.67 1.21
N GLU A 105 3.60 -14.76 0.48
CA GLU A 105 4.92 -15.13 -0.06
C GLU A 105 5.36 -14.12 -1.12
N ASP A 106 4.47 -13.78 -2.04
CA ASP A 106 4.70 -12.78 -3.09
C ASP A 106 5.01 -11.38 -2.53
N ILE A 107 4.38 -10.96 -1.43
CA ILE A 107 4.68 -9.69 -0.74
C ILE A 107 6.06 -9.74 -0.09
N VAL A 108 6.41 -10.85 0.56
CA VAL A 108 7.74 -11.02 1.16
C VAL A 108 8.81 -11.01 0.09
N ASP A 109 8.60 -11.73 -1.02
CA ASP A 109 9.50 -11.76 -2.17
C ASP A 109 9.55 -10.40 -2.88
N TRP A 110 8.45 -9.68 -2.99
CA TRP A 110 8.49 -8.34 -3.55
C TRP A 110 9.25 -7.38 -2.61
N VAL A 111 9.00 -7.38 -1.29
CA VAL A 111 9.69 -6.47 -0.36
C VAL A 111 11.18 -6.81 -0.21
N TYR A 112 11.54 -8.09 -0.12
CA TYR A 112 12.88 -8.56 0.25
C TYR A 112 13.60 -9.34 -0.85
N GLY A 113 12.92 -9.70 -1.93
CA GLY A 113 13.47 -10.48 -3.02
C GLY A 113 14.39 -9.68 -3.93
N LEU A 114 15.59 -10.23 -4.02
CA LEU A 114 16.70 -10.06 -4.97
C LEU A 114 17.05 -8.63 -5.44
N GLU A 115 18.21 -8.22 -4.93
CA GLU A 115 19.07 -7.04 -5.13
C GLU A 115 19.46 -6.65 -6.58
N ASN A 116 18.75 -7.06 -7.64
CA ASN A 116 19.30 -6.96 -9.01
C ASN A 116 18.88 -5.76 -9.88
N ASP A 117 17.92 -4.93 -9.46
CA ASP A 117 17.51 -3.77 -10.29
C ASP A 117 18.20 -2.46 -9.91
N ASP A 118 18.80 -2.36 -8.73
CA ASP A 118 19.52 -1.15 -8.28
C ASP A 118 20.97 -1.06 -8.83
N LEU A 119 21.46 -2.07 -9.57
CA LEU A 119 22.80 -2.10 -10.19
C LEU A 119 22.80 -2.03 -11.73
N ARG A 120 21.65 -1.73 -12.35
CA ARG A 120 21.51 -1.58 -13.82
C ARG A 120 21.17 -0.16 -14.27
N MET A 121 21.65 0.86 -13.55
CA MET A 121 21.75 2.24 -14.06
C MET A 121 23.14 2.49 -14.62
#